data_AF-A0A523DXL4-F1
#
_entry.id   AF-A0A523DXL4-F1
#
_cell.length_a   1.000
_cell.length_b   1.000
_cell.length_c   1.000
_cell.angle_alpha   90.00
_cell.angle_beta   90.00
_cell.angle_gamma   90.00
#
_symmetry.space_group_name_H-M   'P 1'
#
loop_
_entity.id
_entity.type
_entity.pdbx_description
1 polymer ?
#
loop_
_entity_poly.entity_id
_entity_poly.type
_entity_poly.pdbx_seq_one_letter_code
_entity_poly.pdbx_strand_id
1 'polypeptide(L)'
;MADITVELEAPEAYDLRRTMAASRMGKYDPTLRLENGAMALALGTPEGAASLAVEQRGRKLTVHGFGEGAPWLVPHASKLLGLEDKPETFEPDRGVVRKLWRQYPGIYLPTFPRIVHRVVQVTLLQLVTWQEACSSWGKLVRKLGAPVPGPVALRLPPDPRTLASTPDYALVALGVRPKQARTIRRVAKYASRIEEAASASTGSTGAETFAQRLAAIHGIGPWTIAYVQGTALGAGDALLLGDYNLPNTIAYLLAGEERASEERMVELPRALSRTPLSCDTSCVDARCDGPETRASTGALMRRLAIIIAVLAVTSATSSVQDSSTHVNASRVDWDPQPNLPDVMKEVVRWKTLVGTDTIPQQDFSFGELELAPRAIYPGHLHPSPGMYDLLEGRVESTVGDETFIAALDTPPNTMHHMVKHARTVWAWWAPGRGGSVMATRYRLTEPLPEQSGKARFPDAPGAPHAY
;
A
#
# COMPACT_ATOMS: atom_id res chain seq x y z
N MET A 1 5.65 31.58 11.99
CA MET A 1 5.66 31.06 13.37
C MET A 1 4.47 30.14 13.54
N ALA A 2 4.51 29.18 14.45
CA ALA A 2 3.35 28.35 14.74
C ALA A 2 2.30 29.16 15.51
N ASP A 3 1.02 28.88 15.26
CA ASP A 3 -0.08 29.55 15.96
C ASP A 3 -0.23 28.99 17.37
N ILE A 4 0.00 27.67 17.51
CA ILE A 4 -0.03 26.95 18.79
C ILE A 4 1.12 25.96 18.85
N THR A 5 1.73 25.81 20.02
CA THR A 5 2.73 24.77 20.26
C THR A 5 2.41 24.07 21.58
N VAL A 6 2.45 22.74 21.59
CA VAL A 6 2.35 21.92 22.81
C VAL A 6 3.48 20.91 22.84
N GLU A 7 3.89 20.54 24.05
CA GLU A 7 4.85 19.46 24.27
C GLU A 7 4.11 18.27 24.87
N LEU A 8 4.34 17.09 24.30
CA LEU A 8 3.80 15.82 24.77
C LEU A 8 4.94 14.89 25.15
N GLU A 9 4.68 14.05 26.15
CA GLU A 9 5.59 13.00 26.61
C GLU A 9 5.14 11.66 26.00
N ALA A 10 6.01 11.05 25.19
CA ALA A 10 5.79 9.75 24.58
C ALA A 10 6.34 8.62 25.47
N PRO A 11 5.76 7.41 25.40
CA PRO A 11 6.31 6.22 26.05
C PRO A 11 7.74 5.88 25.58
N GLU A 12 8.45 5.07 26.38
CA GLU A 12 9.90 4.83 26.22
C GLU A 12 10.28 4.28 24.84
N ALA A 13 9.47 3.37 24.30
CA ALA A 13 9.74 2.73 23.03
C ALA A 13 9.02 3.41 21.84
N TYR A 14 8.30 4.51 22.03
CA TYR A 14 7.45 5.12 21.00
C TYR A 14 8.21 5.48 19.72
N ASP A 15 7.68 5.06 18.58
CA ASP A 15 8.20 5.40 17.25
C ASP A 15 7.12 6.13 16.43
N LEU A 16 7.30 7.43 16.24
CA LEU A 16 6.37 8.30 15.50
C LEU A 16 6.18 7.80 14.06
N ARG A 17 7.27 7.41 13.40
CA ARG A 17 7.23 6.99 11.99
C ARG A 17 6.44 5.70 11.85
N ARG A 18 6.67 4.71 12.71
CA ARG A 18 5.95 3.42 12.66
C ARG A 18 4.49 3.57 13.04
N THR A 19 4.19 4.37 14.06
CA THR A 19 2.82 4.66 14.51
C THR A 19 1.98 5.30 13.40
N MET A 20 2.55 6.25 12.65
CA MET A 20 1.83 6.98 11.61
C MET A 20 1.96 6.36 10.21
N ALA A 21 2.76 5.30 10.04
CA ALA A 21 3.07 4.71 8.73
C ALA A 21 1.81 4.24 8.00
N ALA A 22 0.92 3.52 8.69
CA ALA A 22 -0.31 2.99 8.10
C ALA A 22 -1.30 4.09 7.68
N SER A 23 -1.20 5.29 8.26
CA SER A 23 -2.04 6.43 7.92
C SER A 23 -1.60 7.14 6.64
N ARG A 24 -0.36 6.94 6.18
CA ARG A 24 0.24 7.60 5.02
C ARG A 24 -0.06 6.87 3.70
N MET A 25 -0.58 7.57 2.71
CA MET A 25 -0.84 7.06 1.35
C MET A 25 0.42 7.17 0.47
N GLY A 26 1.41 6.34 0.78
CA GLY A 26 2.66 6.23 0.03
C GLY A 26 3.66 7.35 0.30
N LYS A 27 4.87 7.24 -0.29
CA LYS A 27 5.97 8.18 -0.05
C LYS A 27 5.62 9.64 -0.43
N TYR A 28 4.82 9.82 -1.48
CA TYR A 28 4.48 11.13 -2.04
C TYR A 28 3.08 11.61 -1.64
N ASP A 29 2.57 11.15 -0.49
CA ASP A 29 1.29 11.60 0.06
C ASP A 29 1.32 13.13 0.27
N PRO A 30 0.46 13.90 -0.41
CA PRO A 30 0.42 15.36 -0.28
C PRO A 30 -0.20 15.84 1.04
N THR A 31 -0.80 14.94 1.84
CA THR A 31 -1.50 15.27 3.09
C THR A 31 -0.73 14.86 4.34
N LEU A 32 0.20 13.90 4.25
CA LEU A 32 0.96 13.37 5.37
C LEU A 32 2.40 13.08 4.96
N ARG A 33 3.36 13.73 5.62
CA ARG A 33 4.79 13.50 5.45
C ARG A 33 5.38 12.90 6.71
N LEU A 34 6.26 11.92 6.53
CA LEU A 34 7.03 11.27 7.59
C LEU A 34 8.50 11.27 7.18
N GLU A 35 9.35 11.94 7.96
CA GLU A 35 10.78 12.08 7.70
C GLU A 35 11.51 12.04 9.04
N ASN A 36 12.45 11.09 9.22
CA ASN A 36 13.41 11.00 10.33
C ASN A 36 13.01 11.69 11.67
N GLY A 37 12.09 11.06 12.41
CA GLY A 37 11.64 11.58 13.71
C GLY A 37 10.71 12.78 13.63
N ALA A 38 10.25 13.16 12.43
CA ALA A 38 9.29 14.23 12.23
C ALA A 38 8.08 13.76 11.40
N MET A 39 6.95 14.40 11.66
CA MET A 39 5.71 14.24 10.92
C MET A 39 5.17 15.61 10.54
N ALA A 40 4.59 15.73 9.35
CA ALA A 40 3.67 16.83 9.06
C ALA A 40 2.35 16.28 8.51
N LEU A 41 1.21 16.76 9.01
CA LEU A 41 -0.13 16.32 8.62
C LEU A 41 -1.00 17.53 8.28
N ALA A 42 -1.72 17.47 7.17
CA ALA A 42 -2.77 18.42 6.79
C ALA A 42 -4.15 17.81 7.02
N LEU A 43 -5.03 18.51 7.71
CA LEU A 43 -6.36 18.05 8.04
C LEU A 43 -7.38 19.20 7.93
N GLY A 44 -8.51 18.94 7.28
CA GLY A 44 -9.65 19.85 7.39
C GLY A 44 -10.31 19.67 8.75
N THR A 45 -10.57 20.77 9.46
CA THR A 45 -11.23 20.77 10.78
C THR A 45 -12.60 21.46 10.67
N PRO A 46 -13.48 21.34 11.68
CA PRO A 46 -14.70 22.15 11.76
C PRO A 46 -14.44 23.66 11.77
N GLU A 47 -13.27 24.09 12.26
CA GLU A 47 -12.87 25.49 12.39
C GLU A 47 -12.04 26.01 11.20
N GLY A 48 -11.81 25.17 10.18
CA GLY A 48 -11.07 25.53 8.98
C GLY A 48 -9.84 24.67 8.72
N ALA A 49 -8.94 25.20 7.89
CA ALA A 49 -7.72 24.51 7.48
C ALA A 49 -6.71 24.43 8.65
N ALA A 50 -6.15 23.24 8.88
CA ALA A 50 -5.09 23.07 9.86
C ALA A 50 -3.97 22.16 9.34
N SER A 51 -2.74 22.47 9.73
CA SER A 51 -1.65 21.51 9.67
C SER A 51 -0.96 21.35 11.01
N LEU A 52 -0.36 20.18 11.22
CA LEU A 52 0.55 19.90 12.31
C LEU A 52 1.95 19.65 11.76
N ALA A 53 2.96 20.16 12.45
CA ALA A 53 4.33 19.67 12.36
C ALA A 53 4.73 19.11 13.74
N VAL A 54 5.23 17.87 13.77
CA VAL A 54 5.61 17.17 14.99
C VAL A 54 7.08 16.80 14.90
N GLU A 55 7.86 17.17 15.91
CA GLU A 55 9.25 16.75 16.06
C GLU A 55 9.39 15.82 17.27
N GLN A 56 9.97 14.64 17.06
CA GLN A 56 10.33 13.70 18.12
C GLN A 56 11.80 13.85 18.50
N ARG A 57 12.07 14.10 19.79
CA ARG A 57 13.41 14.04 20.39
C ARG A 57 13.38 13.12 21.59
N GLY A 58 13.81 11.87 21.37
CA GLY A 58 13.63 10.80 22.36
C GLY A 58 12.14 10.61 22.66
N ARG A 59 11.76 10.83 23.93
CA ARG A 59 10.37 10.77 24.41
C ARG A 59 9.60 12.07 24.24
N LYS A 60 10.27 13.19 23.96
CA LYS A 60 9.59 14.48 23.84
C LYS A 60 9.06 14.67 22.42
N LEU A 61 7.75 14.92 22.29
CA LEU A 61 7.09 15.29 21.03
C LEU A 61 6.72 16.77 21.10
N THR A 62 7.29 17.58 20.21
CA THR A 62 6.90 18.99 20.07
C THR A 62 5.92 19.10 18.92
N VAL A 63 4.69 19.52 19.20
CA VAL A 63 3.61 19.62 18.24
C VAL A 63 3.33 21.08 17.95
N HIS A 64 3.52 21.49 16.71
CA HIS A 64 3.23 22.83 16.21
C HIS A 64 1.98 22.79 15.34
N GLY A 65 0.98 23.60 15.67
CA GLY A 65 -0.24 23.80 14.87
C GLY A 65 -0.20 25.09 14.07
N PHE A 66 -0.74 25.02 12.85
CA PHE A 66 -0.80 26.15 11.91
C PHE A 66 -2.18 26.24 11.24
N GLY A 67 -2.65 27.46 11.00
CA GLY A 67 -3.91 27.76 10.34
C GLY A 67 -5.10 27.90 11.30
N GLU A 68 -6.23 28.34 10.76
CA GLU A 68 -7.46 28.67 11.51
C GLU A 68 -7.96 27.49 12.36
N GLY A 69 -7.76 26.25 11.89
CA GLY A 69 -8.17 25.06 12.63
C GLY A 69 -7.14 24.53 13.65
N ALA A 70 -5.99 25.18 13.82
CA ALA A 70 -4.98 24.75 14.78
C ALA A 70 -5.47 24.72 16.25
N PRO A 71 -6.23 25.72 16.75
CA PRO A 71 -6.83 25.68 18.09
C PRO A 71 -7.69 24.46 18.35
N TRP A 72 -8.37 23.97 17.32
CA TRP A 72 -9.15 22.75 17.39
C TRP A 72 -8.28 21.49 17.31
N LEU A 73 -7.33 21.43 16.39
CA LEU A 73 -6.57 20.21 16.07
C LEU A 73 -5.50 19.87 17.12
N VAL A 74 -4.79 20.87 17.65
CA VAL A 74 -3.68 20.63 18.59
C VAL A 74 -4.11 19.92 19.88
N PRO A 75 -5.26 20.26 20.51
CA PRO A 75 -5.78 19.50 21.65
C PRO A 75 -6.03 18.01 21.36
N HIS A 76 -6.25 17.62 20.09
CA HIS A 76 -6.43 16.22 19.70
C HIS A 76 -5.11 15.50 19.39
N ALA A 77 -3.95 16.17 19.49
CA ALA A 77 -2.66 15.62 19.08
C ALA A 77 -2.30 14.32 19.82
N SER A 78 -2.58 14.19 21.13
CA SER A 78 -2.29 12.96 21.88
C SER A 78 -3.02 11.74 21.30
N LYS A 79 -4.31 11.89 20.99
CA LYS A 79 -5.13 10.84 20.33
C LYS A 79 -4.62 10.52 18.93
N LEU A 80 -4.39 11.57 18.13
CA LEU A 80 -3.91 11.44 16.76
C LEU A 80 -2.57 10.71 16.69
N LEU A 81 -1.68 10.96 17.64
CA LEU A 81 -0.35 10.36 17.73
C LEU A 81 -0.35 8.99 18.43
N GLY A 82 -1.52 8.47 18.81
CA GLY A 82 -1.67 7.16 19.44
C GLY A 82 -1.21 7.10 20.90
N LEU A 83 -0.96 8.24 21.56
CA LEU A 83 -0.48 8.29 22.94
C LEU A 83 -1.52 7.80 23.97
N GLU A 84 -2.77 7.66 23.57
CA GLU A 84 -3.85 7.09 24.40
C GLU A 84 -4.05 5.58 24.16
N ASP A 85 -3.35 4.98 23.21
CA ASP A 85 -3.33 3.52 23.04
C ASP A 85 -2.61 2.86 24.23
N LYS A 86 -3.05 1.67 24.60
CA LYS A 86 -2.58 0.90 25.76
C LYS A 86 -1.96 -0.43 25.34
N PRO A 87 -0.83 -0.42 24.61
CA PRO A 87 -0.15 -1.64 24.16
C PRO A 87 0.20 -2.62 25.28
N GLU A 88 0.38 -2.14 26.50
CA GLU A 88 0.68 -2.95 27.68
C GLU A 88 -0.44 -3.93 28.04
N THR A 89 -1.67 -3.65 27.61
CA THR A 89 -2.80 -4.58 27.74
C THR A 89 -2.70 -5.76 26.78
N PHE A 90 -1.78 -5.70 25.82
CA PHE A 90 -1.55 -6.75 24.85
C PHE A 90 -0.43 -7.70 25.30
N GLU A 91 -0.82 -8.88 25.78
CA GLU A 91 0.08 -9.93 26.24
C GLU A 91 0.07 -11.15 25.30
N PRO A 92 0.77 -11.11 24.16
CA PRO A 92 0.73 -12.20 23.19
C PRO A 92 1.37 -13.47 23.74
N ASP A 93 0.76 -14.65 23.55
CA ASP A 93 1.34 -15.93 24.01
C ASP A 93 2.74 -16.24 23.45
N ARG A 94 3.44 -17.21 24.06
CA ARG A 94 4.77 -17.64 23.58
C ARG A 94 4.66 -18.08 22.11
N GLY A 95 5.50 -17.52 21.24
CA GLY A 95 5.49 -17.85 19.83
C GLY A 95 5.96 -16.69 18.96
N VAL A 96 5.70 -16.79 17.65
CA VAL A 96 6.10 -15.78 16.66
C VAL A 96 5.50 -14.41 16.97
N VAL A 97 4.24 -14.33 17.43
CA VAL A 97 3.59 -13.06 17.76
C VAL A 97 4.31 -12.35 18.91
N ARG A 98 4.67 -13.05 19.99
CA ARG A 98 5.47 -12.46 21.08
C ARG A 98 6.88 -12.08 20.63
N LYS A 99 7.50 -12.84 19.72
CA LYS A 99 8.80 -12.46 19.13
C LYS A 99 8.67 -11.16 18.34
N LEU A 100 7.69 -11.05 17.44
CA LEU A 100 7.42 -9.85 16.66
C LEU A 100 7.07 -8.65 17.55
N TRP A 101 6.24 -8.87 18.59
CA TRP A 101 5.89 -7.84 19.56
C TRP A 101 7.11 -7.28 20.29
N ARG A 102 8.08 -8.13 20.65
CA ARG A 102 9.36 -7.71 21.24
C ARG A 102 10.33 -7.09 20.23
N GLN A 103 10.30 -7.54 18.98
CA GLN A 103 11.19 -7.07 17.92
C GLN A 103 10.79 -5.70 17.37
N TYR A 104 9.49 -5.40 17.36
CA TYR A 104 8.94 -4.15 16.84
C TYR A 104 8.15 -3.40 17.93
N PRO A 105 8.81 -2.98 19.02
CA PRO A 105 8.16 -2.13 20.01
C PRO A 105 7.91 -0.74 19.38
N GLY A 106 7.06 0.05 20.04
CA GLY A 106 6.87 1.46 19.67
C GLY A 106 5.76 1.76 18.68
N ILE A 107 4.98 0.76 18.28
CA ILE A 107 3.81 0.93 17.42
C ILE A 107 2.59 1.17 18.30
N TYR A 108 2.01 2.35 18.16
CA TYR A 108 0.78 2.76 18.81
C TYR A 108 -0.33 2.95 17.77
N LEU A 109 -1.58 2.86 18.19
CA LEU A 109 -2.73 2.99 17.31
C LEU A 109 -3.26 4.42 17.30
N PRO A 110 -3.15 5.16 16.17
CA PRO A 110 -3.63 6.53 16.10
C PRO A 110 -5.16 6.59 16.09
N THR A 111 -5.70 7.60 16.76
CA THR A 111 -7.12 7.96 16.72
C THR A 111 -7.28 9.33 16.09
N PHE A 112 -7.76 9.37 14.86
CA PHE A 112 -7.95 10.62 14.12
C PHE A 112 -9.18 11.36 14.63
N PRO A 113 -9.09 12.69 14.85
CA PRO A 113 -10.25 13.48 15.27
C PRO A 113 -11.26 13.73 14.14
N ARG A 114 -10.89 13.35 12.89
CA ARG A 114 -11.70 13.40 11.68
C ARG A 114 -11.37 12.17 10.83
N ILE A 115 -12.37 11.35 10.49
CA ILE A 115 -12.16 10.10 9.76
C ILE A 115 -12.68 10.12 8.32
N VAL A 116 -13.47 11.12 7.90
CA VAL A 116 -14.07 11.11 6.56
C VAL A 116 -13.02 10.98 5.45
N HIS A 117 -11.88 11.65 5.61
CA HIS A 117 -10.78 11.57 4.66
C HIS A 117 -10.13 10.19 4.66
N ARG A 118 -10.05 9.52 5.82
CA ARG A 118 -9.58 8.15 5.92
C ARG A 118 -10.52 7.19 5.21
N VAL A 119 -11.84 7.36 5.35
CA VAL A 119 -12.82 6.54 4.61
C VAL A 119 -12.63 6.69 3.10
N VAL A 120 -12.35 7.90 2.60
CA VAL A 120 -12.02 8.13 1.18
C VAL A 120 -10.73 7.41 0.78
N GLN A 121 -9.65 7.54 1.55
CA GLN A 121 -8.39 6.83 1.30
C GLN A 121 -8.59 5.30 1.23
N VAL A 122 -9.30 4.73 2.20
CA VAL A 122 -9.58 3.28 2.24
C VAL A 122 -10.50 2.86 1.10
N THR A 123 -11.43 3.71 0.67
CA THR A 123 -12.24 3.42 -0.53
C THR A 123 -11.38 3.32 -1.79
N LEU A 124 -10.33 4.15 -1.90
CA LEU A 124 -9.39 4.08 -3.02
C LEU A 124 -8.57 2.78 -3.04
N LEU A 125 -8.38 2.14 -1.88
CA LEU A 125 -7.65 0.87 -1.75
C LEU A 125 -8.47 -0.36 -2.21
N GLN A 126 -9.78 -0.22 -2.44
CA GLN A 126 -10.64 -1.37 -2.73
C GLN A 126 -10.33 -2.03 -4.09
N LEU A 127 -9.87 -3.28 -4.05
CA LEU A 127 -9.62 -4.17 -5.21
C LEU A 127 -8.68 -3.55 -6.25
N VAL A 128 -7.65 -2.85 -5.78
CA VAL A 128 -6.56 -2.28 -6.58
C VAL A 128 -5.25 -2.46 -5.83
N THR A 129 -4.14 -2.28 -6.52
CA THR A 129 -2.83 -2.26 -5.85
C THR A 129 -2.69 -1.02 -4.97
N TRP A 130 -1.79 -1.10 -3.97
CA TRP A 130 -1.44 0.03 -3.11
C TRP A 130 -0.96 1.24 -3.92
N GLN A 131 -0.15 1.00 -4.95
CA GLN A 131 0.45 2.02 -5.81
C GLN A 131 -0.62 2.79 -6.60
N GLU A 132 -1.60 2.09 -7.18
CA GLU A 132 -2.72 2.71 -7.90
C GLU A 132 -3.57 3.59 -6.98
N ALA A 133 -3.86 3.11 -5.77
CA ALA A 133 -4.60 3.88 -4.78
C ALA A 133 -3.83 5.13 -4.32
N CYS A 134 -2.52 5.01 -4.07
CA CYS A 134 -1.65 6.14 -3.72
C CYS A 134 -1.56 7.17 -4.86
N SER A 135 -1.44 6.70 -6.11
CA SER A 135 -1.43 7.55 -7.30
C SER A 135 -2.73 8.34 -7.42
N SER A 136 -3.87 7.65 -7.28
CA SER A 136 -5.20 8.24 -7.31
C SER A 136 -5.41 9.25 -6.19
N TRP A 137 -4.99 8.93 -4.96
CA TRP A 137 -5.02 9.86 -3.83
C TRP A 137 -4.19 11.11 -4.10
N GLY A 138 -2.95 10.94 -4.58
CA GLY A 138 -2.08 12.06 -4.92
C GLY A 138 -2.67 12.96 -6.00
N LYS A 139 -3.24 12.39 -7.07
CA LYS A 139 -3.92 13.16 -8.14
C LYS A 139 -5.16 13.89 -7.61
N LEU A 140 -5.98 13.19 -6.83
CA LEU A 140 -7.20 13.71 -6.22
C LEU A 140 -6.91 14.92 -5.33
N VAL A 141 -5.97 14.77 -4.40
CA VAL A 141 -5.58 15.85 -3.48
C VAL A 141 -4.92 17.00 -4.22
N ARG A 142 -4.04 16.75 -5.21
CA ARG A 142 -3.41 17.84 -5.99
C ARG A 142 -4.41 18.61 -6.86
N LYS A 143 -5.49 17.96 -7.30
CA LYS A 143 -6.53 18.61 -8.11
C LYS A 143 -7.56 19.35 -7.28
N LEU A 144 -8.02 18.75 -6.17
CA LEU A 144 -9.20 19.21 -5.42
C LEU A 144 -8.89 19.70 -4.00
N GLY A 145 -7.69 19.44 -3.48
CA GLY A 145 -7.24 20.00 -2.21
C GLY A 145 -6.83 21.48 -2.32
N ALA A 146 -6.68 22.12 -1.18
CA ALA A 146 -6.12 23.47 -1.05
C ALA A 146 -4.77 23.41 -0.31
N PRO A 147 -3.83 24.33 -0.54
CA PRO A 147 -2.64 24.44 0.31
C PRO A 147 -3.04 24.73 1.77
N VAL A 148 -2.20 24.34 2.72
CA VAL A 148 -2.41 24.59 4.15
C VAL A 148 -1.23 25.40 4.71
N PRO A 149 -1.45 26.31 5.69
CA PRO A 149 -0.35 26.97 6.39
C PRO A 149 0.57 25.97 7.08
N GLY A 150 1.87 26.24 7.12
CA GLY A 150 2.85 25.41 7.82
C GLY A 150 4.24 25.40 7.15
N PRO A 151 5.27 24.88 7.84
CA PRO A 151 6.64 24.84 7.34
C PRO A 151 6.85 23.80 6.23
N VAL A 152 5.96 22.81 6.13
CA VAL A 152 5.99 21.77 5.10
C VAL A 152 4.88 22.05 4.09
N ALA A 153 5.24 22.10 2.81
CA ALA A 153 4.29 22.28 1.73
C ALA A 153 3.37 21.04 1.59
N LEU A 154 2.26 21.06 2.31
CA LEU A 154 1.18 20.06 2.24
C LEU A 154 -0.06 20.65 1.58
N ARG A 155 -1.00 19.77 1.24
CA ARG A 155 -2.34 20.13 0.79
C ARG A 155 -3.36 19.48 1.70
N LEU A 156 -4.46 20.17 1.95
CA LEU A 156 -5.62 19.58 2.60
C LEU A 156 -6.15 18.43 1.73
N PRO A 157 -6.64 17.35 2.36
CA PRO A 157 -7.50 16.42 1.65
C PRO A 157 -8.73 17.17 1.10
N PRO A 158 -9.31 16.74 -0.04
CA PRO A 158 -10.43 17.44 -0.65
C PRO A 158 -11.60 17.63 0.32
N ASP A 159 -12.21 18.81 0.29
CA ASP A 159 -13.40 19.10 1.09
C ASP A 159 -14.55 18.14 0.72
N PRO A 160 -15.30 17.59 1.69
CA PRO A 160 -16.41 16.69 1.40
C PRO A 160 -17.49 17.30 0.50
N ARG A 161 -17.77 18.60 0.58
CA ARG A 161 -18.74 19.24 -0.32
C ARG A 161 -18.21 19.24 -1.75
N THR A 162 -16.92 19.56 -1.94
CA THR A 162 -16.25 19.48 -3.24
C THR A 162 -16.29 18.06 -3.80
N LEU A 163 -16.00 17.03 -3.01
CA LEU A 163 -16.07 15.63 -3.46
C LEU A 163 -17.50 15.23 -3.84
N ALA A 164 -18.50 15.61 -3.06
CA ALA A 164 -19.90 15.28 -3.33
C ALA A 164 -20.40 15.94 -4.64
N SER A 165 -19.98 17.18 -4.91
CA SER A 165 -20.34 17.93 -6.12
C SER A 165 -19.53 17.55 -7.36
N THR A 166 -18.36 16.92 -7.18
CA THR A 166 -17.52 16.50 -8.31
C THR A 166 -18.21 15.34 -9.07
N PRO A 167 -18.43 15.47 -10.40
CA PRO A 167 -18.96 14.38 -11.20
C PRO A 167 -18.08 13.13 -11.13
N ASP A 168 -18.67 11.95 -11.24
CA ASP A 168 -17.93 10.69 -11.18
C ASP A 168 -16.90 10.54 -12.30
N TYR A 169 -17.22 10.96 -13.53
CA TYR A 169 -16.26 10.96 -14.65
C TYR A 169 -15.01 11.82 -14.36
N ALA A 170 -15.15 12.91 -13.59
CA ALA A 170 -14.03 13.77 -13.23
C ALA A 170 -13.12 13.11 -12.18
N LEU A 171 -13.69 12.31 -11.27
CA LEU A 171 -12.92 11.47 -10.36
C LEU A 171 -12.22 10.33 -11.13
N VAL A 172 -12.90 9.74 -12.11
CA VAL A 172 -12.33 8.70 -12.98
C VAL A 172 -11.13 9.20 -13.77
N ALA A 173 -11.18 10.43 -14.28
CA ALA A 173 -10.04 11.07 -14.94
C ALA A 173 -8.81 11.24 -14.01
N LEU A 174 -8.98 11.14 -12.69
CA LEU A 174 -7.91 11.20 -11.70
C LEU A 174 -7.39 9.82 -11.28
N GLY A 175 -7.80 8.74 -11.97
CA GLY A 175 -7.38 7.37 -11.68
C GLY A 175 -8.31 6.61 -10.73
N VAL A 176 -9.39 7.24 -10.25
CA VAL A 176 -10.37 6.59 -9.37
C VAL A 176 -11.27 5.64 -10.18
N ARG A 177 -11.44 4.39 -9.76
CA ARG A 177 -12.32 3.48 -10.53
C ARG A 177 -13.79 3.93 -10.47
N PRO A 178 -14.63 3.64 -11.48
CA PRO A 178 -16.02 4.12 -11.51
C PRO A 178 -16.87 3.75 -10.29
N LYS A 179 -16.71 2.53 -9.75
CA LYS A 179 -17.40 2.11 -8.51
C LYS A 179 -16.92 2.91 -7.29
N GLN A 180 -15.60 3.09 -7.14
CA GLN A 180 -14.99 3.88 -6.07
C GLN A 180 -15.43 5.34 -6.14
N ALA A 181 -15.48 5.94 -7.34
CA ALA A 181 -15.92 7.31 -7.54
C ALA A 181 -17.34 7.54 -7.00
N ARG A 182 -18.28 6.63 -7.30
CA ARG A 182 -19.64 6.69 -6.76
C ARG A 182 -19.66 6.52 -5.24
N THR A 183 -18.87 5.60 -4.69
CA THR A 183 -18.75 5.41 -3.23
C THR A 183 -18.19 6.64 -2.53
N ILE A 184 -17.10 7.22 -3.03
CA ILE A 184 -16.47 8.44 -2.48
C ILE A 184 -17.46 9.60 -2.45
N ARG A 185 -18.26 9.79 -3.51
CA ARG A 185 -19.31 10.82 -3.54
C ARG A 185 -20.38 10.59 -2.46
N ARG A 186 -20.78 9.33 -2.21
CA ARG A 186 -21.71 9.00 -1.10
C ARG A 186 -21.07 9.25 0.26
N VAL A 187 -19.84 8.79 0.48
CA VAL A 187 -19.06 9.05 1.71
C VAL A 187 -19.01 10.55 1.98
N ALA A 188 -18.69 11.34 0.95
CA ALA A 188 -18.61 12.78 1.04
C ALA A 188 -19.97 13.45 1.35
N LYS A 189 -21.07 12.96 0.75
CA LYS A 189 -22.44 13.40 1.05
C LYS A 189 -22.85 13.11 2.50
N TYR A 190 -22.37 12.02 3.08
CA TYR A 190 -22.68 11.60 4.45
C TYR A 190 -21.57 11.93 5.46
N ALA A 191 -20.63 12.83 5.10
CA ALA A 191 -19.46 13.15 5.91
C ALA A 191 -19.79 13.48 7.37
N SER A 192 -20.75 14.38 7.62
CA SER A 192 -21.12 14.75 8.99
C SER A 192 -21.63 13.58 9.82
N ARG A 193 -22.43 12.69 9.22
CA ARG A 193 -22.94 11.48 9.89
C ARG A 193 -21.85 10.46 10.17
N ILE A 194 -20.85 10.37 9.29
CA ILE A 194 -19.67 9.52 9.49
C ILE A 194 -18.86 10.02 10.69
N GLU A 195 -18.62 11.33 10.78
CA GLU A 195 -17.87 11.92 11.90
C GLU A 195 -18.66 11.82 13.23
N GLU A 196 -19.99 11.97 13.20
CA GLU A 196 -20.86 11.73 14.35
C GLU A 196 -20.77 10.27 14.82
N ALA A 197 -20.84 9.31 13.89
CA ALA A 197 -20.71 7.89 14.21
C ALA A 197 -19.34 7.55 14.80
N ALA A 198 -18.27 8.16 14.29
CA ALA A 198 -16.91 7.99 14.80
C ALA A 198 -16.76 8.56 16.21
N SER A 199 -17.36 9.71 16.49
CA SER A 199 -17.31 10.33 17.81
C SER A 199 -18.02 9.48 18.88
N ALA A 200 -19.01 8.68 18.47
CA ALA A 200 -19.75 7.76 19.33
C ALA A 200 -19.20 6.32 19.31
N SER A 201 -18.04 6.06 18.69
CA SER A 201 -17.56 4.70 18.44
C SER A 201 -16.82 4.04 19.62
N THR A 202 -16.77 4.68 20.78
CA THR A 202 -16.03 4.18 21.95
C THR A 202 -16.74 2.98 22.59
N GLY A 203 -15.97 1.94 22.93
CA GLY A 203 -16.50 0.69 23.50
C GLY A 203 -17.16 -0.23 22.46
N SER A 204 -17.51 -1.44 22.88
CA SER A 204 -18.03 -2.49 21.96
C SER A 204 -19.33 -2.07 21.27
N THR A 205 -20.30 -1.53 22.01
CA THR A 205 -21.57 -1.04 21.46
C THR A 205 -21.39 0.14 20.50
N GLY A 206 -20.44 1.04 20.80
CA GLY A 206 -20.10 2.16 19.93
C GLY A 206 -19.48 1.68 18.61
N ALA A 207 -18.54 0.73 18.69
CA ALA A 207 -17.89 0.15 17.51
C ALA A 207 -18.87 -0.58 16.58
N GLU A 208 -19.83 -1.32 17.15
CA GLU A 208 -20.88 -1.98 16.38
C GLU A 208 -21.82 -0.96 15.71
N THR A 209 -22.26 0.05 16.45
CA THR A 209 -23.11 1.13 15.93
C THR A 209 -22.41 1.88 14.79
N PHE A 210 -21.12 2.16 14.93
CA PHE A 210 -20.27 2.74 13.89
C PHE A 210 -20.25 1.86 12.64
N ALA A 211 -19.99 0.57 12.80
CA ALA A 211 -19.93 -0.38 11.69
C ALA A 211 -21.27 -0.46 10.94
N GLN A 212 -22.40 -0.54 11.67
CA GLN A 212 -23.74 -0.56 11.07
C GLN A 212 -24.03 0.74 10.28
N ARG A 213 -23.69 1.91 10.84
CA ARG A 213 -23.89 3.21 10.17
C ARG A 213 -23.05 3.34 8.91
N LEU A 214 -21.80 2.88 8.92
CA LEU A 214 -20.93 2.92 7.73
C LEU A 214 -21.38 1.90 6.66
N ALA A 215 -21.78 0.70 7.07
CA ALA A 215 -22.26 -0.36 6.16
C ALA A 215 -23.52 0.06 5.39
N ALA A 216 -24.31 0.99 5.93
CA ALA A 216 -25.46 1.57 5.21
C ALA A 216 -25.06 2.38 3.97
N ILE A 217 -23.79 2.79 3.83
CA ILE A 217 -23.29 3.49 2.65
C ILE A 217 -22.95 2.46 1.58
N HIS A 218 -23.74 2.40 0.50
CA HIS A 218 -23.47 1.47 -0.60
C HIS A 218 -22.04 1.64 -1.16
N GLY A 219 -21.28 0.54 -1.16
CA GLY A 219 -19.87 0.50 -1.54
C GLY A 219 -18.88 0.50 -0.37
N ILE A 220 -19.36 0.62 0.87
CA ILE A 220 -18.58 0.43 2.10
C ILE A 220 -18.95 -0.92 2.70
N GLY A 221 -17.98 -1.84 2.73
CA GLY A 221 -18.14 -3.19 3.27
C GLY A 221 -17.30 -3.45 4.52
N PRO A 222 -17.40 -4.68 5.08
CA PRO A 222 -16.71 -5.07 6.32
C PRO A 222 -15.19 -4.80 6.28
N TRP A 223 -14.53 -5.11 5.17
CA TRP A 223 -13.10 -4.82 4.97
C TRP A 223 -12.77 -3.33 5.17
N THR A 224 -13.54 -2.44 4.53
CA THR A 224 -13.33 -0.98 4.64
C THR A 224 -13.58 -0.47 6.05
N ILE A 225 -14.62 -0.99 6.72
CA ILE A 225 -14.96 -0.61 8.09
C ILE A 225 -13.83 -1.00 9.05
N ALA A 226 -13.40 -2.27 9.01
CA ALA A 226 -12.32 -2.77 9.86
C ALA A 226 -11.01 -2.02 9.60
N TYR A 227 -10.71 -1.69 8.34
CA TYR A 227 -9.52 -0.92 7.99
C TYR A 227 -9.55 0.50 8.59
N VAL A 228 -10.70 1.19 8.50
CA VAL A 228 -10.87 2.52 9.10
C VAL A 228 -10.79 2.44 10.63
N GLN A 229 -11.43 1.44 11.25
CA GLN A 229 -11.37 1.22 12.69
C GLN A 229 -9.92 1.04 13.17
N GLY A 230 -9.18 0.13 12.55
CA GLY A 230 -7.80 -0.19 12.96
C GLY A 230 -6.77 0.91 12.67
N THR A 231 -7.01 1.75 11.67
CA THR A 231 -6.02 2.76 11.25
C THR A 231 -6.38 4.20 11.58
N ALA A 232 -7.58 4.46 12.10
CA ALA A 232 -8.01 5.80 12.47
C ALA A 232 -8.88 5.91 13.73
N LEU A 233 -9.34 4.81 14.33
CA LEU A 233 -10.15 4.86 15.55
C LEU A 233 -9.48 4.16 16.74
N GLY A 234 -8.17 3.89 16.66
CA GLY A 234 -7.46 3.19 17.72
C GLY A 234 -7.95 1.76 17.98
N ALA A 235 -8.74 1.17 17.07
CA ALA A 235 -9.35 -0.14 17.29
C ALA A 235 -8.32 -1.25 17.06
N GLY A 236 -7.57 -1.58 18.12
CA GLY A 236 -6.62 -2.69 18.13
C GLY A 236 -7.28 -4.05 17.95
N ASP A 237 -8.60 -4.07 17.92
CA ASP A 237 -9.45 -5.22 17.78
C ASP A 237 -10.09 -5.35 16.35
N ALA A 238 -9.60 -4.60 15.37
CA ALA A 238 -10.02 -4.72 13.97
C ALA A 238 -9.33 -5.90 13.24
N LEU A 239 -10.12 -6.74 12.56
CA LEU A 239 -9.63 -7.80 11.67
C LEU A 239 -10.12 -7.56 10.24
N LEU A 240 -9.20 -7.51 9.28
CA LEU A 240 -9.51 -7.21 7.88
C LEU A 240 -10.00 -8.45 7.12
N LEU A 241 -11.20 -8.90 7.46
CA LEU A 241 -11.90 -9.92 6.66
C LEU A 241 -12.16 -9.38 5.24
N GLY A 242 -12.03 -10.25 4.24
CA GLY A 242 -12.10 -9.93 2.82
C GLY A 242 -10.82 -9.32 2.24
N ASP A 243 -9.73 -9.26 3.02
CA ASP A 243 -8.42 -8.83 2.50
C ASP A 243 -7.80 -9.95 1.65
N TYR A 244 -7.27 -9.57 0.49
CA TYR A 244 -6.72 -10.53 -0.47
C TYR A 244 -5.40 -11.17 0.00
N ASN A 245 -4.56 -10.41 0.72
CA ASN A 245 -3.21 -10.83 1.08
C ASN A 245 -3.08 -11.23 2.55
N LEU A 246 -3.91 -10.66 3.42
CA LEU A 246 -3.78 -10.86 4.87
C LEU A 246 -3.89 -12.34 5.28
N PRO A 247 -4.80 -13.17 4.72
CA PRO A 247 -4.86 -14.58 5.09
C PRO A 247 -3.55 -15.32 4.83
N ASN A 248 -2.99 -15.18 3.63
CA ASN A 248 -1.71 -15.79 3.25
C ASN A 248 -0.57 -15.25 4.13
N THR A 249 -0.56 -13.94 4.41
CA THR A 249 0.49 -13.31 5.23
C THR A 249 0.47 -13.82 6.66
N ILE A 250 -0.70 -13.89 7.28
CA ILE A 250 -0.88 -14.43 8.63
C ILE A 250 -0.49 -15.90 8.66
N ALA A 251 -0.93 -16.69 7.68
CA ALA A 251 -0.67 -18.12 7.67
C ALA A 251 0.81 -18.46 7.47
N TYR A 252 1.49 -17.71 6.61
CA TYR A 252 2.93 -17.83 6.44
C TYR A 252 3.67 -17.46 7.73
N LEU A 253 3.29 -16.36 8.38
CA LEU A 253 3.95 -15.94 9.62
C LEU A 253 3.72 -16.90 10.79
N LEU A 254 2.50 -17.45 10.92
CA LEU A 254 2.11 -18.27 12.07
C LEU A 254 2.41 -19.77 11.89
N ALA A 255 2.35 -20.27 10.66
CA ALA A 255 2.44 -21.69 10.34
C ALA A 255 3.37 -22.03 9.16
N GLY A 256 3.95 -21.04 8.47
CA GLY A 256 4.75 -21.27 7.26
C GLY A 256 3.91 -21.66 6.03
N GLU A 257 2.59 -21.49 6.09
CA GLU A 257 1.66 -21.81 5.00
C GLU A 257 1.67 -20.69 3.96
N GLU A 258 2.09 -20.98 2.72
CA GLU A 258 2.14 -19.97 1.64
C GLU A 258 0.76 -19.45 1.24
N ARG A 259 -0.28 -20.27 1.38
CA ARG A 259 -1.67 -19.95 1.03
C ARG A 259 -2.62 -20.37 2.15
N ALA A 260 -3.60 -19.52 2.43
CA ALA A 260 -4.62 -19.80 3.43
C ALA A 260 -5.95 -19.11 3.10
N SER A 261 -7.03 -19.74 3.54
CA SER A 261 -8.36 -19.12 3.52
C SER A 261 -8.53 -18.14 4.68
N GLU A 262 -9.59 -17.35 4.63
CA GLU A 262 -9.97 -16.46 5.73
C GLU A 262 -10.26 -17.23 7.02
N GLU A 263 -10.93 -18.40 6.92
CA GLU A 263 -11.20 -19.27 8.06
C GLU A 263 -9.89 -19.73 8.70
N ARG A 264 -8.91 -20.10 7.87
CA ARG A 264 -7.58 -20.51 8.34
C ARG A 264 -6.84 -19.37 9.03
N MET A 265 -6.92 -18.15 8.50
CA MET A 265 -6.39 -16.95 9.15
C MET A 265 -6.99 -16.76 10.54
N VAL A 266 -8.28 -17.00 10.73
CA VAL A 266 -8.97 -16.89 12.02
C VAL A 266 -8.66 -18.05 12.97
N GLU A 267 -8.38 -19.24 12.45
CA GLU A 267 -8.13 -20.48 13.21
C GLU A 267 -6.71 -20.56 13.80
N LEU A 268 -5.68 -20.32 12.98
CA LEU A 268 -4.26 -20.39 13.37
C LEU A 268 -3.91 -19.72 14.72
N PRO A 269 -4.42 -18.54 15.04
CA PRO A 269 -4.14 -17.82 16.28
C PRO A 269 -4.89 -18.42 17.47
N ARG A 270 -6.07 -19.02 17.24
CA ARG A 270 -6.80 -19.80 18.25
C ARG A 270 -6.04 -21.07 18.63
N ALA A 271 -5.39 -21.71 17.66
CA ALA A 271 -4.53 -22.86 17.92
C ALA A 271 -3.25 -22.50 18.68
N LEU A 272 -2.77 -21.26 18.57
CA LEU A 272 -1.57 -20.77 19.27
C LEU A 272 -1.82 -20.27 20.69
N SER A 273 -3.08 -19.96 21.06
CA SER A 273 -3.42 -19.63 22.44
C SER A 273 -3.46 -20.91 23.29
N ARG A 274 -2.47 -21.09 24.18
CA ARG A 274 -2.29 -22.31 25.00
C ARG A 274 -3.12 -22.32 26.29
N THR A 275 -4.19 -21.54 26.38
CA THR A 275 -5.21 -21.81 27.39
C THR A 275 -6.01 -23.01 26.89
N PRO A 276 -6.03 -24.16 27.59
CA PRO A 276 -6.93 -25.24 27.21
C PRO A 276 -8.35 -24.68 27.36
N LEU A 277 -9.04 -24.48 26.24
CA LEU A 277 -10.48 -24.38 26.25
C LEU A 277 -10.96 -25.76 26.70
N SER A 278 -11.29 -25.92 27.98
CA SER A 278 -11.97 -27.10 28.48
C SER A 278 -13.39 -27.09 27.90
N CYS A 279 -13.53 -27.53 26.67
CA CYS A 279 -14.79 -27.95 26.10
C CYS A 279 -14.56 -29.38 25.64
N ASP A 280 -14.98 -30.33 26.47
CA ASP A 280 -15.15 -31.72 26.07
C ASP A 280 -15.97 -31.75 24.77
N THR A 281 -15.54 -32.58 23.83
CA THR A 281 -16.11 -32.75 22.48
C THR A 281 -17.53 -33.36 22.47
N SER A 282 -18.33 -33.13 23.51
CA SER A 282 -19.72 -33.61 23.62
C SER A 282 -20.78 -32.49 23.55
N CYS A 283 -20.41 -31.21 23.51
CA CYS A 283 -21.39 -30.11 23.38
C CYS A 283 -21.56 -29.65 21.92
N VAL A 284 -22.29 -30.43 21.13
CA VAL A 284 -22.97 -29.93 19.92
C VAL A 284 -24.28 -29.29 20.36
N ASP A 285 -24.22 -28.19 21.12
CA ASP A 285 -25.40 -27.33 21.33
C ASP A 285 -24.97 -25.90 21.64
N ALA A 286 -25.49 -24.98 20.82
CA ALA A 286 -25.17 -23.57 20.82
C ALA A 286 -25.71 -22.87 22.07
N ARG A 287 -24.93 -22.78 23.16
CA ARG A 287 -25.08 -21.73 24.20
C ARG A 287 -24.06 -21.69 25.35
N CYS A 288 -22.80 -22.08 25.17
CA CYS A 288 -21.79 -21.95 26.23
C CYS A 288 -20.53 -21.26 25.71
N ASP A 289 -20.40 -19.94 25.91
CA ASP A 289 -19.12 -19.23 25.92
C ASP A 289 -19.28 -17.91 26.69
N GLY A 290 -18.62 -17.81 27.85
CA GLY A 290 -18.57 -16.60 28.67
C GLY A 290 -17.70 -15.49 28.05
N PRO A 291 -17.83 -14.24 28.53
CA PRO A 291 -17.17 -13.07 27.94
C PRO A 291 -15.63 -13.05 28.08
N GLU A 292 -15.03 -13.80 29.01
CA GLU A 292 -13.59 -13.73 29.31
C GLU A 292 -12.69 -14.49 28.33
N THR A 293 -13.12 -15.61 27.74
CA THR A 293 -12.32 -16.42 26.81
C THR A 293 -12.31 -15.88 25.37
N ARG A 294 -13.29 -15.05 24.98
CA ARG A 294 -13.26 -14.35 23.67
C ARG A 294 -12.23 -13.21 23.61
N ALA A 295 -11.81 -12.69 24.76
CA ALA A 295 -10.98 -11.50 24.85
C ALA A 295 -9.51 -11.75 24.46
N SER A 296 -8.92 -12.89 24.86
CA SER A 296 -7.47 -13.12 24.71
C SER A 296 -7.05 -13.45 23.28
N THR A 297 -7.75 -14.37 22.60
CA THR A 297 -7.42 -14.79 21.24
C THR A 297 -7.85 -13.78 20.18
N GLY A 298 -8.95 -13.06 20.43
CA GLY A 298 -9.39 -11.95 19.59
C GLY A 298 -8.34 -10.84 19.55
N ALA A 299 -7.92 -10.34 20.72
CA ALA A 299 -6.94 -9.27 20.84
C ALA A 299 -5.59 -9.61 20.17
N LEU A 300 -5.15 -10.87 20.27
CA LEU A 300 -3.95 -11.41 19.60
C LEU A 300 -3.93 -11.16 18.09
N MET A 301 -5.04 -11.45 17.43
CA MET A 301 -5.11 -11.37 15.98
C MET A 301 -5.23 -9.98 15.43
N ARG A 302 -6.01 -9.20 16.13
CA ARG A 302 -6.48 -7.93 15.63
C ARG A 302 -5.38 -6.87 15.70
N ARG A 303 -4.54 -6.93 16.73
CA ARG A 303 -3.33 -6.10 16.83
C ARG A 303 -2.23 -6.56 15.88
N LEU A 304 -2.13 -7.87 15.64
CA LEU A 304 -1.20 -8.44 14.65
C LEU A 304 -1.52 -8.00 13.22
N ALA A 305 -2.80 -7.95 12.84
CA ALA A 305 -3.22 -7.46 11.52
C ALA A 305 -2.75 -6.01 11.28
N ILE A 306 -2.84 -5.15 12.29
CA ILE A 306 -2.38 -3.77 12.20
C ILE A 306 -0.84 -3.70 12.19
N ILE A 307 -0.15 -4.48 13.02
CA ILE A 307 1.32 -4.58 12.97
C ILE A 307 1.77 -5.05 11.59
N ILE A 308 1.12 -6.04 10.98
CA ILE A 308 1.42 -6.51 9.63
C ILE A 308 1.10 -5.43 8.61
N ALA A 309 -0.03 -4.71 8.72
CA ALA A 309 -0.33 -3.60 7.83
C ALA A 309 0.75 -2.49 7.93
N VAL A 310 1.23 -2.17 9.14
CA VAL A 310 2.33 -1.23 9.38
C VAL A 310 3.64 -1.78 8.80
N LEU A 311 3.95 -3.06 9.00
CA LEU A 311 5.15 -3.71 8.47
C LEU A 311 5.12 -3.79 6.94
N ALA A 312 3.96 -4.08 6.34
CA ALA A 312 3.75 -4.12 4.89
C ALA A 312 3.82 -2.72 4.27
N VAL A 313 3.33 -1.68 4.94
CA VAL A 313 3.44 -0.29 4.46
C VAL A 313 4.85 0.27 4.67
N THR A 314 5.51 -0.08 5.78
CA THR A 314 6.91 0.29 6.00
C THR A 314 7.83 -0.45 5.03
N SER A 315 7.58 -1.73 4.75
CA SER A 315 8.28 -2.48 3.71
C SER A 315 7.95 -1.97 2.31
N ALA A 316 6.72 -1.57 1.99
CA ALA A 316 6.38 -0.93 0.71
C ALA A 316 6.93 0.50 0.55
N THR A 317 7.40 1.11 1.65
CA THR A 317 8.07 2.41 1.63
C THR A 317 9.58 2.31 1.88
N SER A 318 10.07 1.11 2.19
CA SER A 318 11.47 0.71 2.15
C SER A 318 11.76 -0.34 1.07
N SER A 319 10.83 -0.65 0.16
CA SER A 319 11.01 -1.62 -0.93
C SER A 319 11.71 -0.96 -2.10
N VAL A 320 12.96 -0.60 -1.84
CA VAL A 320 14.05 -1.27 -2.54
C VAL A 320 14.57 -2.30 -1.52
N GLN A 321 14.32 -3.59 -1.78
CA GLN A 321 14.70 -4.79 -0.99
C GLN A 321 13.77 -5.06 0.22
N ASP A 322 13.32 -6.27 0.56
CA ASP A 322 13.79 -7.64 0.28
C ASP A 322 12.60 -8.62 0.49
N SER A 323 12.08 -9.28 -0.55
CA SER A 323 11.14 -10.41 -0.41
C SER A 323 11.60 -11.58 -1.27
N SER A 324 11.74 -12.72 -0.62
CA SER A 324 12.45 -13.93 -1.03
C SER A 324 11.72 -14.74 -2.11
N THR A 325 11.75 -14.26 -3.35
CA THR A 325 11.78 -15.12 -4.56
C THR A 325 13.11 -15.03 -5.30
N HIS A 326 14.11 -14.38 -4.72
CA HIS A 326 15.40 -14.16 -5.37
C HIS A 326 16.31 -15.37 -5.17
N VAL A 327 16.58 -16.10 -6.27
CA VAL A 327 17.76 -16.96 -6.37
C VAL A 327 18.99 -16.11 -6.10
N ASN A 328 19.89 -16.58 -5.23
CA ASN A 328 21.13 -15.90 -4.94
C ASN A 328 21.96 -15.75 -6.24
N ALA A 329 22.01 -14.54 -6.79
CA ALA A 329 22.66 -14.24 -8.07
C ALA A 329 24.18 -14.47 -8.07
N SER A 330 24.81 -14.71 -6.90
CA SER A 330 26.19 -15.17 -6.83
C SER A 330 26.36 -16.66 -7.18
N ARG A 331 25.26 -17.36 -7.51
CA ARG A 331 25.22 -18.79 -7.82
C ARG A 331 24.64 -19.09 -9.22
N VAL A 332 24.37 -18.07 -10.03
CA VAL A 332 23.88 -18.22 -11.40
C VAL A 332 24.97 -17.70 -12.34
N ASP A 333 25.46 -18.56 -13.25
CA ASP A 333 26.41 -18.15 -14.27
C ASP A 333 25.76 -17.13 -15.21
N TRP A 334 26.45 -16.01 -15.43
CA TRP A 334 25.98 -14.90 -16.25
C TRP A 334 26.36 -15.10 -17.72
N ASP A 335 25.37 -15.07 -18.62
CA ASP A 335 25.57 -14.96 -20.06
C ASP A 335 25.14 -13.55 -20.54
N PRO A 336 26.09 -12.71 -21.00
CA PRO A 336 25.81 -11.33 -21.43
C PRO A 336 25.08 -11.23 -22.78
N GLN A 337 24.79 -12.33 -23.45
CA GLN A 337 23.95 -12.34 -24.65
C GLN A 337 22.86 -13.42 -24.53
N PRO A 338 21.58 -13.07 -24.35
CA PRO A 338 20.54 -14.08 -24.31
C PRO A 338 20.52 -14.83 -25.64
N ASN A 339 20.64 -16.16 -25.60
CA ASN A 339 20.38 -17.05 -26.74
C ASN A 339 18.90 -16.96 -27.14
N LEU A 340 18.50 -15.84 -27.76
CA LEU A 340 17.16 -15.67 -28.34
C LEU A 340 17.01 -16.60 -29.55
N PRO A 341 15.89 -17.34 -29.67
CA PRO A 341 15.58 -18.10 -30.89
C PRO A 341 15.62 -17.19 -32.12
N ASP A 342 16.10 -17.68 -33.28
CA ASP A 342 16.31 -16.84 -34.47
C ASP A 342 15.05 -16.10 -34.94
N VAL A 343 13.86 -16.70 -34.72
CA VAL A 343 12.56 -16.06 -35.00
C VAL A 343 12.32 -14.79 -34.17
N MET A 344 12.83 -14.72 -32.94
CA MET A 344 12.72 -13.54 -32.08
C MET A 344 13.62 -12.40 -32.56
N LYS A 345 14.76 -12.73 -33.20
CA LYS A 345 15.68 -11.74 -33.78
C LYS A 345 15.08 -11.02 -34.99
N GLU A 346 13.97 -11.51 -35.55
CA GLU A 346 13.29 -10.84 -36.68
C GLU A 346 12.29 -9.78 -36.22
N VAL A 347 11.76 -9.89 -35.00
CA VAL A 347 10.62 -9.08 -34.50
C VAL A 347 10.93 -8.25 -33.26
N VAL A 348 12.05 -8.53 -32.61
CA VAL A 348 12.58 -7.77 -31.49
C VAL A 348 13.77 -6.94 -31.94
N ARG A 349 13.77 -5.65 -31.61
CA ARG A 349 14.96 -4.80 -31.70
C ARG A 349 15.26 -4.27 -30.30
N TRP A 350 16.47 -4.50 -29.82
CA TRP A 350 16.99 -3.78 -28.67
C TRP A 350 18.28 -3.07 -29.05
N LYS A 351 18.60 -1.99 -28.36
CA LYS A 351 19.92 -1.37 -28.45
C LYS A 351 20.29 -0.79 -27.10
N THR A 352 21.48 -1.09 -26.59
CA THR A 352 22.00 -0.40 -25.41
C THR A 352 22.34 1.03 -25.83
N LEU A 353 21.58 1.98 -25.33
CA LEU A 353 21.64 3.39 -25.71
C LEU A 353 22.58 4.18 -24.81
N VAL A 354 22.95 3.69 -23.62
CA VAL A 354 23.62 4.50 -22.60
C VAL A 354 24.83 3.79 -21.97
N GLY A 355 25.95 4.49 -21.89
CA GLY A 355 27.12 4.12 -21.08
C GLY A 355 27.34 5.08 -19.90
N THR A 356 28.16 4.69 -18.93
CA THR A 356 28.52 5.54 -17.78
C THR A 356 30.04 5.54 -17.55
N ASP A 357 30.59 6.63 -17.03
CA ASP A 357 32.03 6.72 -16.71
C ASP A 357 32.41 5.96 -15.43
N THR A 358 31.43 5.63 -14.58
CA THR A 358 31.65 5.12 -13.21
C THR A 358 31.12 3.71 -12.97
N ILE A 359 30.29 3.20 -13.88
CA ILE A 359 29.60 1.90 -13.82
C ILE A 359 29.85 1.20 -15.17
N PRO A 360 30.51 0.03 -15.16
CA PRO A 360 30.75 -0.74 -16.38
C PRO A 360 29.44 -1.04 -17.12
N GLN A 361 29.47 -1.05 -18.46
CA GLN A 361 28.29 -1.31 -19.29
C GLN A 361 27.68 -2.71 -19.05
N GLN A 362 28.49 -3.68 -18.60
CA GLN A 362 28.00 -5.00 -18.18
C GLN A 362 27.18 -4.96 -16.88
N ASP A 363 27.34 -3.92 -16.06
CA ASP A 363 26.67 -3.75 -14.76
C ASP A 363 25.44 -2.84 -14.86
N PHE A 364 25.27 -2.12 -15.98
CA PHE A 364 24.11 -1.30 -16.28
C PHE A 364 23.87 -1.23 -17.79
N SER A 365 22.70 -1.66 -18.22
CA SER A 365 22.27 -1.55 -19.61
C SER A 365 20.95 -0.80 -19.65
N PHE A 366 20.89 0.22 -20.48
CA PHE A 366 19.68 0.99 -20.73
C PHE A 366 19.51 1.10 -22.23
N GLY A 367 18.30 0.88 -22.71
CA GLY A 367 18.04 0.78 -24.12
C GLY A 367 16.61 1.08 -24.50
N GLU A 368 16.36 1.11 -25.79
CA GLU A 368 15.02 1.09 -26.34
C GLU A 368 14.76 -0.30 -26.93
N LEU A 369 13.53 -0.77 -26.75
CA LEU A 369 12.99 -2.02 -27.22
C LEU A 369 11.76 -1.71 -28.09
N GLU A 370 11.76 -2.20 -29.32
CA GLU A 370 10.66 -2.05 -30.25
C GLU A 370 10.12 -3.43 -30.66
N LEU A 371 8.80 -3.56 -30.59
CA LEU A 371 8.07 -4.80 -30.79
C LEU A 371 6.97 -4.62 -31.84
N ALA A 372 6.96 -5.51 -32.83
CA ALA A 372 5.96 -5.50 -33.89
C ALA A 372 4.55 -5.85 -33.37
N PRO A 373 3.47 -5.42 -34.04
CA PRO A 373 2.11 -5.85 -33.72
C PRO A 373 2.00 -7.39 -33.74
N ARG A 374 1.28 -7.96 -32.76
CA ARG A 374 1.09 -9.40 -32.55
C ARG A 374 2.36 -10.17 -32.17
N ALA A 375 3.48 -9.49 -31.91
CA ALA A 375 4.64 -10.15 -31.35
C ALA A 375 4.29 -10.76 -29.98
N ILE A 376 4.82 -11.95 -29.74
CA ILE A 376 4.77 -12.61 -28.44
C ILE A 376 6.16 -12.45 -27.83
N TYR A 377 6.24 -11.76 -26.70
CA TYR A 377 7.47 -11.64 -25.93
C TYR A 377 7.38 -12.59 -24.72
N PRO A 378 8.12 -13.71 -24.70
CA PRO A 378 7.97 -14.78 -23.71
C PRO A 378 8.53 -14.45 -22.31
N GLY A 379 8.70 -13.17 -22.01
CA GLY A 379 9.07 -12.68 -20.70
C GLY A 379 10.57 -12.41 -20.55
N HIS A 380 10.89 -11.74 -19.45
CA HIS A 380 12.25 -11.34 -19.10
C HIS A 380 13.05 -12.57 -18.66
N LEU A 381 13.99 -13.02 -19.51
CA LEU A 381 14.83 -14.19 -19.28
C LEU A 381 15.97 -13.96 -18.27
N HIS A 382 16.09 -12.77 -17.69
CA HIS A 382 17.17 -12.46 -16.76
C HIS A 382 16.65 -12.08 -15.37
N PRO A 383 17.33 -12.50 -14.29
CA PRO A 383 16.88 -12.30 -12.91
C PRO A 383 17.33 -10.96 -12.29
N SER A 384 17.81 -10.00 -13.08
CA SER A 384 18.36 -8.75 -12.55
C SER A 384 17.30 -7.65 -12.46
N PRO A 385 17.44 -6.69 -11.53
CA PRO A 385 16.50 -5.59 -11.40
C PRO A 385 16.35 -4.83 -12.72
N GLY A 386 15.12 -4.54 -13.10
CA GLY A 386 14.80 -3.87 -14.35
C GLY A 386 13.65 -2.89 -14.24
N MET A 387 13.60 -1.94 -15.19
CA MET A 387 12.41 -1.14 -15.45
C MET A 387 12.08 -1.18 -16.93
N TYR A 388 10.80 -1.02 -17.22
CA TYR A 388 10.29 -0.84 -18.56
C TYR A 388 9.24 0.26 -18.53
N ASP A 389 9.42 1.26 -19.37
CA ASP A 389 8.39 2.27 -19.59
C ASP A 389 7.92 2.20 -21.04
N LEU A 390 6.61 2.29 -21.25
CA LEU A 390 6.02 2.22 -22.57
C LEU A 390 6.01 3.63 -23.16
N LEU A 391 6.81 3.84 -24.21
CA LEU A 391 6.83 5.10 -24.92
C LEU A 391 5.64 5.24 -25.87
N GLU A 392 5.29 4.15 -26.56
CA GLU A 392 4.24 4.12 -27.57
C GLU A 392 3.64 2.72 -27.67
N GLY A 393 2.35 2.61 -27.99
CA GLY A 393 1.69 1.33 -28.27
C GLY A 393 0.75 0.80 -27.20
N ARG A 394 0.43 -0.50 -27.29
CA ARG A 394 -0.41 -1.21 -26.32
C ARG A 394 0.03 -2.67 -26.19
N VAL A 395 0.27 -3.08 -24.95
CA VAL A 395 0.66 -4.44 -24.56
C VAL A 395 -0.43 -5.07 -23.71
N GLU A 396 -0.77 -6.32 -24.01
CA GLU A 396 -1.57 -7.18 -23.14
C GLU A 396 -0.65 -8.26 -22.57
N SER A 397 -0.69 -8.45 -21.26
CA SER A 397 0.16 -9.37 -20.53
C SER A 397 -0.72 -10.45 -19.93
N THR A 398 -0.27 -11.70 -19.99
CA THR A 398 -1.01 -12.85 -19.45
C THR A 398 -0.19 -13.50 -18.35
N VAL A 399 -0.74 -13.54 -17.13
CA VAL A 399 -0.15 -14.21 -15.97
C VAL A 399 -1.11 -15.29 -15.49
N GLY A 400 -0.71 -16.55 -15.62
CA GLY A 400 -1.64 -17.67 -15.45
C GLY A 400 -2.72 -17.62 -16.53
N ASP A 401 -4.00 -17.66 -16.12
CA ASP A 401 -5.16 -17.58 -17.02
C ASP A 401 -5.73 -16.15 -17.17
N GLU A 402 -5.12 -15.16 -16.52
CA GLU A 402 -5.62 -13.78 -16.51
C GLU A 402 -4.84 -12.88 -17.47
N THR A 403 -5.56 -12.13 -18.31
CA THR A 403 -4.99 -11.16 -19.26
C THR A 403 -5.32 -9.74 -18.83
N PHE A 404 -4.30 -8.88 -18.78
CA PHE A 404 -4.43 -7.48 -18.38
C PHE A 404 -3.62 -6.54 -19.27
N ILE A 405 -4.04 -5.27 -19.34
CA ILE A 405 -3.35 -4.24 -20.12
C ILE A 405 -2.35 -3.56 -19.20
N ALA A 406 -1.06 -3.82 -19.36
CA ALA A 406 -0.01 -3.22 -18.53
C ALA A 406 1.28 -2.96 -19.31
N ALA A 407 2.10 -2.05 -18.79
CA ALA A 407 3.51 -1.95 -19.15
C ALA A 407 4.22 -3.27 -18.77
N LEU A 408 5.38 -3.55 -19.39
CA LEU A 408 6.17 -4.78 -19.22
C LEU A 408 6.76 -4.99 -17.80
N ASP A 409 6.20 -4.36 -16.77
CA ASP A 409 6.58 -4.48 -15.36
C ASP A 409 5.84 -5.66 -14.70
N THR A 410 5.94 -6.83 -15.34
CA THR A 410 5.34 -8.09 -14.90
C THR A 410 6.40 -9.02 -14.31
N PRO A 411 6.01 -10.04 -13.53
CA PRO A 411 6.95 -11.02 -13.00
C PRO A 411 7.84 -11.65 -14.09
N PRO A 412 9.06 -12.10 -13.77
CA PRO A 412 9.93 -12.80 -14.71
C PRO A 412 9.20 -13.98 -15.39
N ASN A 413 9.50 -14.24 -16.67
CA ASN A 413 8.85 -15.27 -17.50
C ASN A 413 7.34 -15.08 -17.76
N THR A 414 6.78 -13.88 -17.53
CA THR A 414 5.40 -13.56 -17.94
C THR A 414 5.30 -13.45 -19.46
N MET A 415 4.26 -14.06 -20.05
CA MET A 415 4.01 -13.97 -21.48
C MET A 415 3.34 -12.63 -21.83
N HIS A 416 3.89 -11.93 -22.82
CA HIS A 416 3.32 -10.68 -23.31
C HIS A 416 2.88 -10.78 -24.76
N HIS A 417 1.66 -10.34 -25.03
CA HIS A 417 1.05 -10.28 -26.33
C HIS A 417 0.91 -8.82 -26.78
N MET A 418 1.61 -8.46 -27.86
CA MET A 418 1.54 -7.11 -28.40
C MET A 418 0.25 -6.94 -29.21
N VAL A 419 -0.70 -6.13 -28.73
CA VAL A 419 -1.95 -5.88 -29.46
C VAL A 419 -1.72 -4.92 -30.62
N LYS A 420 -0.83 -3.95 -30.42
CA LYS A 420 -0.36 -2.99 -31.43
C LYS A 420 1.16 -2.96 -31.40
N HIS A 421 1.74 -2.26 -32.37
CA HIS A 421 3.15 -1.88 -32.32
C HIS A 421 3.45 -1.21 -30.96
N ALA A 422 4.58 -1.57 -30.35
CA ALA A 422 4.96 -1.09 -29.03
C ALA A 422 6.43 -0.68 -29.02
N ARG A 423 6.70 0.52 -28.50
CA ARG A 423 8.05 1.03 -28.21
C ARG A 423 8.17 1.27 -26.73
N THR A 424 9.25 0.78 -26.15
CA THR A 424 9.50 0.85 -24.71
C THR A 424 10.96 1.16 -24.43
N VAL A 425 11.20 1.94 -23.39
CA VAL A 425 12.53 2.12 -22.84
C VAL A 425 12.70 1.12 -21.71
N TRP A 426 13.86 0.48 -21.67
CA TRP A 426 14.21 -0.48 -20.66
C TRP A 426 15.54 -0.12 -20.01
N ALA A 427 15.69 -0.49 -18.74
CA ALA A 427 16.94 -0.38 -18.01
C ALA A 427 17.11 -1.55 -17.06
N TRP A 428 18.30 -2.13 -17.04
CA TRP A 428 18.71 -3.22 -16.15
C TRP A 428 20.01 -2.86 -15.44
N TRP A 429 20.18 -3.34 -14.21
CA TRP A 429 21.42 -3.17 -13.46
C TRP A 429 21.81 -4.41 -12.67
N ALA A 430 23.10 -4.50 -12.32
CA ALA A 430 23.62 -5.54 -11.46
C ALA A 430 22.94 -5.50 -10.06
N PRO A 431 22.53 -6.66 -9.51
CA PRO A 431 21.95 -6.74 -8.17
C PRO A 431 22.86 -6.11 -7.09
N GLY A 432 22.28 -5.39 -6.12
CA GLY A 432 23.02 -4.83 -4.97
C GLY A 432 23.50 -3.37 -5.10
N ARG A 433 23.39 -2.74 -6.29
CA ARG A 433 23.70 -1.31 -6.47
C ARG A 433 22.56 -0.35 -6.07
N GLY A 434 21.34 -0.87 -5.86
CA GLY A 434 20.14 -0.09 -5.54
C GLY A 434 19.79 0.96 -6.61
N GLY A 435 18.78 1.80 -6.37
CA GLY A 435 18.37 2.87 -7.30
C GLY A 435 19.39 4.00 -7.49
N SER A 436 20.55 3.93 -6.82
CA SER A 436 21.64 4.92 -6.94
C SER A 436 22.25 4.97 -8.33
N VAL A 437 22.17 3.86 -9.09
CA VAL A 437 22.57 3.80 -10.50
C VAL A 437 21.88 4.91 -11.29
N MET A 438 20.57 5.09 -11.11
CA MET A 438 19.71 6.06 -11.82
C MET A 438 20.04 7.53 -11.52
N ALA A 439 20.83 7.81 -10.49
CA ALA A 439 21.28 9.15 -10.14
C ALA A 439 22.59 9.56 -10.84
N THR A 440 23.17 8.66 -11.66
CA THR A 440 24.41 8.90 -12.41
C THR A 440 24.14 9.71 -13.67
N ARG A 441 25.14 10.45 -14.18
CA ARG A 441 25.04 11.09 -15.50
C ARG A 441 25.29 10.07 -16.60
N TYR A 442 24.46 10.14 -17.62
CA TYR A 442 24.39 9.19 -18.72
C TYR A 442 24.66 9.90 -20.05
N ARG A 443 25.28 9.20 -21.00
CA ARG A 443 25.45 9.69 -22.38
C ARG A 443 24.95 8.66 -23.36
N LEU A 444 24.28 9.14 -24.41
CA LEU A 444 23.86 8.30 -25.51
C LEU A 444 25.08 7.87 -26.32
N THR A 445 25.25 6.57 -26.52
CA THR A 445 26.41 6.03 -27.22
C THR A 445 26.19 5.97 -28.73
N GLU A 446 24.96 5.74 -29.23
CA GLU A 446 24.65 5.64 -30.67
C GLU A 446 23.13 5.87 -31.01
N PRO A 447 22.76 6.22 -32.26
CA PRO A 447 21.36 6.33 -32.72
C PRO A 447 20.69 4.98 -33.06
N LEU A 448 19.35 4.93 -33.08
CA LEU A 448 18.55 3.73 -33.41
C LEU A 448 18.58 3.36 -34.92
N PRO A 449 18.63 2.07 -35.29
CA PRO A 449 18.52 1.63 -36.70
C PRO A 449 17.07 1.72 -37.22
N GLU A 450 16.87 1.99 -38.51
CA GLU A 450 15.54 2.03 -39.15
C GLU A 450 14.90 0.63 -39.31
N GLN A 451 13.58 0.54 -39.15
CA GLN A 451 12.81 -0.69 -39.33
C GLN A 451 12.34 -0.86 -40.78
N SER A 452 12.68 -1.98 -41.43
CA SER A 452 12.14 -2.27 -42.78
C SER A 452 10.69 -2.79 -42.70
N GLY A 453 9.79 -2.24 -43.51
CA GLY A 453 8.34 -2.52 -43.48
C GLY A 453 7.90 -3.93 -43.90
N LYS A 454 8.79 -4.92 -43.93
CA LYS A 454 8.52 -6.30 -44.40
C LYS A 454 8.47 -7.36 -43.31
N ALA A 455 8.70 -7.04 -42.04
CA ALA A 455 8.66 -8.02 -40.95
C ALA A 455 7.24 -8.59 -40.74
N ARG A 456 7.04 -9.90 -40.95
CA ARG A 456 5.81 -10.65 -40.66
C ARG A 456 6.16 -12.00 -40.05
N PHE A 457 5.42 -12.43 -39.02
CA PHE A 457 5.57 -13.75 -38.41
C PHE A 457 5.05 -14.87 -39.33
N PRO A 458 5.67 -16.06 -39.32
CA PRO A 458 5.01 -17.28 -39.76
C PRO A 458 3.92 -17.70 -38.75
N ASP A 459 2.76 -18.13 -39.25
CA ASP A 459 1.67 -18.66 -38.42
C ASP A 459 2.14 -19.91 -37.66
N ALA A 460 2.09 -19.90 -36.33
CA ALA A 460 2.58 -21.00 -35.51
C ALA A 460 1.63 -22.23 -35.55
N PRO A 461 2.13 -23.45 -35.82
CA PRO A 461 1.34 -24.66 -35.68
C PRO A 461 1.29 -25.12 -34.21
N GLY A 462 0.09 -25.20 -33.62
CA GLY A 462 -0.16 -26.08 -32.48
C GLY A 462 -0.42 -25.48 -31.09
N ALA A 463 -0.90 -24.24 -30.95
CA ALA A 463 -1.47 -23.79 -29.66
C ALA A 463 -2.96 -24.21 -29.56
N PRO A 464 -3.40 -24.89 -28.49
CA PRO A 464 -4.79 -25.32 -28.34
C PRO A 464 -5.70 -24.12 -28.11
N HIS A 465 -6.76 -24.02 -28.90
CA HIS A 465 -7.87 -23.10 -28.68
C HIS A 465 -8.63 -23.44 -27.40
N ALA A 466 -8.82 -22.47 -26.50
CA ALA A 466 -9.97 -22.43 -25.60
C ALA A 466 -10.29 -20.97 -25.23
N TYR A 467 -11.60 -20.71 -25.12
CA TYR A 467 -12.36 -19.45 -25.24
C TYR A 467 -12.00 -18.28 -24.32
#